data_AF-A0A350CGQ1-F1
#
_entry.id   AF-A0A350CGQ1-F1
#
_cell.length_a   1.000
_cell.length_b   1.000
_cell.length_c   1.000
_cell.angle_alpha   90.00
_cell.angle_beta   90.00
_cell.angle_gamma   90.00
#
_symmetry.space_group_name_H-M   'P 1'
#
loop_
_entity.id
_entity.type
_entity.pdbx_description
1 polymer ?
#
loop_
_entity_poly.entity_id
_entity_poly.type
_entity_poly.pdbx_seq_one_letter_code
_entity_poly.pdbx_strand_id
1 'polypeptide(L)'
;MGCCRVTVVRVNGESSVTVGQRISKLAVIHWFPLEQFPPVQNLLDAVSRDSRFECHCFTTTNDRGLKEFSAGSVVIQRRPFPSRQHGRLRRIWRLLSFPMWVCWQLFWFRPDALLYFEPHSSAAAFLYLLCNRQCRLLIHYHEYREPREYQDRGNRLFGWYHQLERRFLYERAVWISHTNADRVR
;
A
#
# COMPACT_ATOMS: atom_id res chain seq x y z
N MET A 1 29.71 4.85 6.01
CA MET A 1 28.43 5.32 6.56
C MET A 1 27.89 6.43 5.64
N GLY A 2 27.01 6.08 4.70
CA GLY A 2 26.48 7.02 3.70
C GLY A 2 25.05 7.47 4.04
N CYS A 3 24.87 8.77 4.22
CA CYS A 3 23.58 9.42 4.40
C CYS A 3 22.77 9.31 3.10
N CYS A 4 21.68 8.53 3.09
CA CYS A 4 20.74 8.55 1.98
C CYS A 4 19.66 9.58 2.33
N ARG A 5 19.81 10.80 1.79
CA ARG A 5 18.82 11.87 1.88
C ARG A 5 17.73 11.60 0.85
N VAL A 6 16.53 11.27 1.30
CA VAL A 6 15.35 11.30 0.43
C VAL A 6 14.87 12.75 0.40
N THR A 7 15.15 13.46 -0.69
CA THR A 7 14.66 14.81 -0.92
C THR A 7 13.22 14.73 -1.38
N VAL A 8 12.28 15.13 -0.52
CA VAL A 8 10.88 15.34 -0.89
C VAL A 8 10.80 16.70 -1.59
N VAL A 9 10.66 16.70 -2.92
CA VAL A 9 10.37 17.92 -3.68
C VAL A 9 8.86 18.15 -3.61
N ARG A 10 8.43 19.16 -2.86
CA ARG A 10 7.05 19.69 -2.94
C ARG A 10 7.01 20.84 -3.94
N VAL A 11 6.02 20.77 -4.82
CA VAL A 11 5.57 21.90 -5.63
C VAL A 11 4.85 22.87 -4.69
N ASN A 12 5.19 24.16 -4.77
CA ASN A 12 4.76 25.30 -3.94
C ASN A 12 5.73 25.60 -2.79
N GLY A 13 6.66 26.50 -3.11
CA GLY A 13 7.72 26.96 -2.24
C GLY A 13 7.19 27.72 -1.04
N GLU A 14 7.36 27.13 0.13
CA GLU A 14 7.59 27.83 1.39
C GLU A 14 8.42 26.88 2.27
N SER A 15 9.64 27.32 2.56
CA SER A 15 10.69 26.54 3.17
C SER A 15 10.61 26.57 4.70
N SER A 16 10.33 25.41 5.30
CA SER A 16 10.85 25.05 6.62
C SER A 16 11.46 23.64 6.53
N VAL A 17 12.77 23.55 6.73
CA VAL A 17 13.52 22.30 6.70
C VAL A 17 13.38 21.63 8.07
N THR A 18 12.32 20.85 8.25
CA THR A 18 12.29 19.90 9.37
C THR A 18 13.21 18.74 9.00
N VAL A 19 14.35 18.63 9.68
CA VAL A 19 15.31 17.52 9.54
C VAL A 19 14.53 16.20 9.63
N GLY A 20 14.30 15.59 8.46
CA GLY A 20 13.32 14.53 8.31
C GLY A 20 13.74 13.28 9.08
N GLN A 21 12.87 12.80 9.97
CA GLN A 21 13.04 11.53 10.66
C GLN A 21 13.48 10.42 9.70
N ARG A 22 14.46 9.62 10.14
CA ARG A 22 14.98 8.46 9.42
C ARG A 22 13.89 7.39 9.36
N ILE A 23 13.55 6.93 8.16
CA ILE A 23 12.65 5.79 7.99
C ILE A 23 13.47 4.54 8.28
N SER A 24 13.06 3.77 9.28
CA SER A 24 13.67 2.51 9.68
C SER A 24 12.72 1.33 9.54
N LYS A 25 11.41 1.57 9.71
CA LYS A 25 10.36 0.55 9.56
C LYS A 25 9.43 0.89 8.40
N LEU A 26 9.35 0.00 7.43
CA LEU A 26 8.50 0.14 6.24
C LEU A 26 7.44 -0.95 6.25
N ALA A 27 6.17 -0.54 6.18
CA ALA A 27 5.08 -1.46 5.90
C ALA A 27 4.66 -1.30 4.43
N VAL A 28 4.51 -2.43 3.74
CA VAL A 28 4.02 -2.50 2.37
C VAL A 28 2.69 -3.24 2.35
N ILE A 29 1.64 -2.62 1.82
CA ILE A 29 0.34 -3.26 1.62
C ILE A 29 0.12 -3.46 0.13
N HIS A 30 -0.01 -4.71 -0.29
CA HIS A 30 -0.32 -5.06 -1.66
C HIS A 30 -1.42 -6.12 -1.69
N TRP A 31 -2.66 -5.68 -1.91
CA TRP A 31 -3.84 -6.54 -1.88
C TRP A 31 -3.71 -7.80 -2.75
N PHE A 32 -3.23 -7.68 -3.98
CA PHE A 32 -3.15 -8.81 -4.91
C PHE A 32 -1.91 -9.69 -4.65
N PRO A 33 -1.87 -10.95 -5.12
CA PRO A 33 -0.69 -11.79 -4.94
C PRO A 33 0.53 -11.20 -5.63
N LEU A 34 1.65 -11.07 -4.92
CA LEU A 34 2.90 -10.46 -5.42
C LEU A 34 3.41 -11.13 -6.70
N GLU A 35 3.15 -12.42 -6.86
CA GLU A 35 3.64 -13.26 -7.95
C GLU A 35 3.16 -12.77 -9.33
N GLN A 36 2.09 -11.97 -9.37
CA GLN A 36 1.52 -11.41 -10.59
C GLN A 36 2.06 -10.01 -10.93
N PHE A 37 2.88 -9.40 -10.06
CA PHE A 37 3.28 -8.00 -10.15
C PHE A 37 4.80 -7.80 -10.00
N PRO A 38 5.57 -7.84 -11.10
CA PRO A 38 7.01 -7.60 -11.08
C PRO A 38 7.45 -6.28 -10.42
N PRO A 39 6.73 -5.13 -10.56
CA PRO A 39 7.17 -3.88 -9.95
C PRO A 39 7.28 -3.94 -8.42
N VAL A 40 6.31 -4.56 -7.73
CA VAL A 40 6.39 -4.71 -6.27
C VAL A 40 7.46 -5.71 -5.87
N GLN A 41 7.69 -6.78 -6.64
CA GLN A 41 8.79 -7.71 -6.39
C GLN A 41 10.15 -7.01 -6.46
N ASN A 42 10.39 -6.23 -7.52
CA ASN A 42 11.63 -5.48 -7.69
C ASN A 42 11.86 -4.48 -6.55
N LEU A 43 10.79 -3.82 -6.09
CA LEU A 43 10.87 -2.93 -4.93
C LEU A 43 11.24 -3.69 -3.66
N LEU A 44 10.54 -4.78 -3.35
CA LEU A 44 10.79 -5.57 -2.14
C LEU A 44 12.19 -6.19 -2.17
N ASP A 45 12.65 -6.63 -3.33
CA ASP A 45 14.01 -7.14 -3.53
C ASP A 45 15.06 -6.04 -3.28
N ALA A 46 14.85 -4.83 -3.80
CA ALA A 46 15.72 -3.68 -3.54
C ALA A 46 15.73 -3.29 -2.05
N VAL A 47 14.57 -3.24 -1.40
CA VAL A 47 14.45 -2.99 0.05
C VAL A 47 15.15 -4.08 0.85
N SER A 48 15.04 -5.34 0.42
CA SER A 48 15.63 -6.46 1.15
C SER A 48 17.16 -6.43 1.24
N ARG A 49 17.81 -5.78 0.26
CA ARG A 49 19.26 -5.60 0.23
C ARG A 49 19.75 -4.48 1.14
N ASP A 50 18.84 -3.62 1.62
CA ASP A 50 19.17 -2.49 2.48
C ASP A 50 18.84 -2.80 3.95
N SER A 51 19.86 -3.18 4.72
CA SER A 51 19.73 -3.52 6.15
C SER A 51 19.30 -2.36 7.05
N ARG A 52 19.12 -1.14 6.51
CA ARG A 52 18.59 0.01 7.24
C ARG A 52 17.08 -0.07 7.42
N PHE A 53 16.39 -0.94 6.68
CA PHE A 53 14.94 -1.08 6.72
C PHE A 53 14.53 -2.43 7.30
N GLU A 54 13.73 -2.38 8.35
CA GLU A 54 12.86 -3.49 8.74
C GLU A 54 11.59 -3.38 7.88
N CYS A 55 11.35 -4.35 7.00
CA CYS A 55 10.26 -4.28 6.03
C CYS A 55 9.27 -5.42 6.21
N HIS A 56 7.99 -5.08 6.39
CA HIS A 56 6.89 -6.02 6.45
C HIS A 56 5.96 -5.82 5.25
N CYS A 57 5.74 -6.87 4.47
CA CYS A 57 4.82 -6.85 3.33
C CYS A 57 3.57 -7.69 3.62
N PHE A 58 2.40 -7.08 3.51
CA PHE A 58 1.11 -7.73 3.71
C PHE A 58 0.41 -7.91 2.37
N THR A 59 0.12 -9.16 2.01
CA THR A 59 -0.42 -9.51 0.71
C THR A 59 -1.36 -10.71 0.75
N THR A 60 -1.90 -11.12 -0.40
CA THR A 60 -2.73 -12.30 -0.51
C THR A 60 -1.98 -13.50 -1.08
N THR A 61 -2.48 -14.69 -0.78
CA THR A 61 -1.96 -15.94 -1.33
C THR A 61 -2.20 -16.00 -2.82
N ASN A 62 -1.21 -16.50 -3.54
CA ASN A 62 -1.32 -16.81 -4.95
C ASN A 62 -2.44 -17.83 -5.24
N ASP A 63 -3.22 -17.58 -6.28
CA ASP A 63 -4.31 -18.42 -6.76
C ASP A 63 -4.06 -19.02 -8.16
N ARG A 64 -2.90 -18.74 -8.77
CA ARG A 64 -2.53 -19.15 -10.14
C ARG A 64 -1.42 -20.19 -10.23
N GLY A 65 -1.00 -20.79 -9.12
CA GLY A 65 0.05 -21.82 -9.11
C GLY A 65 1.46 -21.35 -9.45
N LEU A 66 1.67 -20.03 -9.60
CA LEU A 66 3.01 -19.42 -9.69
C LEU A 66 3.88 -19.74 -8.45
N LYS A 67 5.20 -19.76 -8.62
CA LYS A 67 6.14 -19.93 -7.51
C LYS A 67 6.00 -18.75 -6.53
N GLU A 68 5.92 -19.05 -5.24
CA GLU A 68 5.82 -18.01 -4.21
C GLU A 68 7.07 -17.11 -4.21
N PHE A 69 6.82 -15.81 -4.14
CA PHE A 69 7.88 -14.81 -4.07
C PHE A 69 8.41 -14.67 -2.64
N SER A 70 9.72 -14.55 -2.48
CA SER A 70 10.37 -14.18 -1.22
C SER A 70 11.47 -13.15 -1.49
N ALA A 71 11.68 -12.25 -0.54
CA ALA A 71 12.74 -11.25 -0.58
C ALA A 71 13.50 -11.30 0.75
N GLY A 72 14.83 -11.40 0.70
CA GLY A 72 15.68 -11.93 1.79
C GLY A 72 15.32 -11.50 3.21
N SER A 73 15.41 -10.20 3.51
CA SER A 73 15.13 -9.64 4.85
C SER A 73 13.69 -9.15 5.03
N VAL A 74 12.83 -9.26 4.01
CA VAL A 74 11.45 -8.77 4.06
C VAL A 74 10.55 -9.85 4.66
N VAL A 75 9.80 -9.49 5.70
CA VAL A 75 8.78 -10.37 6.26
C VAL A 75 7.52 -10.28 5.42
N ILE A 76 7.24 -11.31 4.61
CA ILE A 76 6.05 -11.36 3.74
C ILE A 76 4.97 -12.22 4.41
N GLN A 77 3.85 -11.58 4.75
CA GLN A 77 2.70 -12.24 5.36
C GLN A 77 1.52 -12.29 4.39
N ARG A 78 0.92 -13.47 4.24
CA ARG A 78 -0.13 -13.75 3.25
C ARG A 78 -1.45 -14.12 3.90
N ARG A 79 -2.56 -13.63 3.33
CA ARG A 79 -3.93 -14.06 3.66
C ARG A 79 -4.65 -14.63 2.43
N PRO A 80 -5.62 -15.55 2.60
CA PRO A 80 -6.32 -16.14 1.46
C PRO A 80 -7.03 -15.09 0.60
N PHE A 81 -6.81 -15.13 -0.71
CA PHE A 81 -7.49 -14.25 -1.67
C PHE A 81 -9.02 -14.53 -1.68
N PRO A 82 -9.88 -13.51 -1.82
CA PRO A 82 -11.33 -13.69 -1.99
C PRO A 82 -11.66 -14.25 -3.39
N SER A 83 -11.44 -15.55 -3.59
CA SER A 83 -11.76 -16.23 -4.85
C SER A 83 -13.26 -16.39 -5.08
N ARG A 84 -13.68 -16.29 -6.35
CA ARG A 84 -15.08 -16.46 -6.81
C ARG A 84 -15.62 -17.88 -6.63
N GLN A 85 -14.74 -18.87 -6.38
CA GLN A 85 -15.14 -20.26 -6.11
C GLN A 85 -15.79 -20.44 -4.72
N HIS A 86 -15.71 -19.41 -3.86
CA HIS A 86 -16.28 -19.45 -2.52
C HIS A 86 -17.72 -18.93 -2.51
N GLY A 87 -18.54 -19.47 -1.61
CA GLY A 87 -19.88 -18.93 -1.34
C GLY A 87 -19.85 -17.44 -0.95
N ARG A 88 -20.95 -16.73 -1.23
CA ARG A 88 -21.05 -15.26 -1.09
C ARG A 88 -20.60 -14.75 0.28
N LEU A 89 -21.06 -15.38 1.36
CA LEU A 89 -20.72 -15.00 2.73
C LEU A 89 -19.21 -15.11 3.00
N ARG A 90 -18.59 -16.22 2.59
CA ARG A 90 -17.16 -16.46 2.77
C ARG A 90 -16.31 -15.46 1.97
N ARG A 91 -16.79 -15.04 0.79
CA ARG A 91 -16.14 -14.01 -0.02
C ARG A 91 -16.19 -12.64 0.67
N ILE A 92 -17.35 -12.24 1.19
CA ILE A 92 -17.50 -10.98 1.94
C ILE A 92 -16.62 -11.00 3.18
N TRP A 93 -16.64 -12.09 3.95
CA TRP A 93 -15.77 -12.24 5.12
C TRP A 93 -14.30 -12.07 4.76
N ARG A 94 -13.82 -12.71 3.69
CA ARG A 94 -12.42 -12.55 3.25
C ARG A 94 -12.09 -11.12 2.84
N LEU A 95 -12.99 -10.47 2.10
CA LEU A 95 -12.87 -9.08 1.66
C LEU A 95 -12.77 -8.11 2.85
N LEU A 96 -13.48 -8.35 3.95
CA LEU A 96 -13.39 -7.53 5.15
C LEU A 96 -12.24 -7.94 6.07
N SER A 97 -11.91 -9.24 6.10
CA SER A 97 -10.88 -9.76 7.01
C SER A 97 -9.47 -9.28 6.66
N PHE A 98 -9.16 -9.11 5.38
CA PHE A 98 -7.85 -8.63 4.95
C PHE A 98 -7.53 -7.24 5.50
N PRO A 99 -8.33 -6.19 5.24
CA PRO A 99 -7.99 -4.84 5.71
C PRO A 99 -8.01 -4.74 7.24
N MET A 100 -8.91 -5.47 7.92
CA MET A 100 -8.91 -5.54 9.39
C MET A 100 -7.63 -6.18 9.94
N TRP A 101 -7.21 -7.30 9.36
CA TRP A 101 -5.99 -7.99 9.77
C TRP A 101 -4.74 -7.17 9.49
N VAL A 102 -4.63 -6.54 8.30
CA VAL A 102 -3.50 -5.64 7.99
C VAL A 102 -3.48 -4.47 8.97
N CYS A 103 -4.61 -3.81 9.21
CA CYS A 103 -4.71 -2.72 10.16
C CYS A 103 -4.19 -3.12 11.56
N TRP A 104 -4.62 -4.29 12.04
CA TRP A 104 -4.16 -4.86 13.30
C TRP A 104 -2.64 -5.12 13.31
N GLN A 105 -2.08 -5.69 12.23
CA GLN A 105 -0.62 -5.86 12.11
C GLN A 105 0.12 -4.52 12.12
N LEU A 106 -0.42 -3.48 11.48
CA LEU A 106 0.18 -2.14 11.48
C LEU A 106 0.22 -1.52 12.88
N PHE A 107 -0.81 -1.74 13.71
CA PHE A 107 -0.80 -1.30 15.12
C PHE A 107 0.28 -2.00 15.95
N TRP A 108 0.59 -3.26 15.64
CA TRP A 108 1.67 -3.98 16.30
C TRP A 108 3.05 -3.57 15.79
N PHE A 109 3.21 -3.50 14.48
CA PHE A 109 4.48 -3.20 13.81
C PHE A 109 4.91 -1.74 13.96
N ARG A 110 3.95 -0.81 14.01
CA ARG A 110 4.16 0.65 14.10
C ARG A 110 5.20 1.19 13.09
N PRO A 111 4.91 1.12 11.79
CA PRO A 111 5.84 1.57 10.76
C PRO A 111 6.07 3.09 10.78
N ASP A 112 7.30 3.51 10.44
CA ASP A 112 7.63 4.91 10.20
C ASP A 112 7.03 5.39 8.86
N ALA A 113 6.99 4.48 7.88
CA ALA A 113 6.40 4.71 6.56
C ALA A 113 5.50 3.55 6.14
N LEU A 114 4.37 3.91 5.52
CA LEU A 114 3.39 3.01 4.98
C LEU A 114 3.28 3.22 3.47
N LEU A 115 3.68 2.23 2.69
CA LEU A 115 3.48 2.19 1.26
C LEU A 115 2.32 1.25 0.93
N TYR A 116 1.34 1.72 0.16
CA TYR A 116 0.34 0.83 -0.40
C TYR A 116 0.24 0.94 -1.91
N PHE A 117 -0.15 -0.18 -2.50
CA PHE A 117 -0.36 -0.34 -3.92
C PHE A 117 -1.84 -0.46 -4.22
N GLU A 118 -2.30 0.31 -5.23
CA GLU A 118 -3.68 0.33 -5.71
C GLU A 118 -4.73 0.78 -4.67
N PRO A 119 -5.91 1.26 -5.12
CA PRO A 119 -7.00 1.65 -4.22
C PRO A 119 -7.50 0.50 -3.33
N HIS A 120 -7.28 -0.75 -3.74
CA HIS A 120 -7.73 -1.94 -3.02
C HIS A 120 -7.06 -2.09 -1.65
N SER A 121 -5.83 -1.59 -1.51
CA SER A 121 -5.07 -1.63 -0.27
C SER A 121 -5.37 -0.44 0.66
N SER A 122 -6.08 0.58 0.18
CA SER A 122 -6.26 1.87 0.86
C SER A 122 -7.04 1.79 2.17
N ALA A 123 -7.97 0.83 2.31
CA ALA A 123 -8.83 0.70 3.48
C ALA A 123 -8.05 0.50 4.79
N ALA A 124 -7.05 -0.38 4.77
CA ALA A 124 -6.21 -0.63 5.94
C ALA A 124 -5.34 0.58 6.28
N ALA A 125 -4.80 1.25 5.26
CA ALA A 125 -4.03 2.47 5.43
C ALA A 125 -4.89 3.58 6.05
N PHE A 126 -6.11 3.78 5.54
CA PHE A 126 -7.07 4.74 6.09
C PHE A 126 -7.33 4.50 7.58
N LEU A 127 -7.72 3.27 7.96
CA LEU A 127 -8.04 2.93 9.35
C LEU A 127 -6.84 3.13 10.29
N TYR A 128 -5.64 2.72 9.86
CA TYR A 128 -4.44 2.88 10.67
C TYR A 128 -4.04 4.35 10.85
N LEU A 129 -4.11 5.14 9.77
CA LEU A 129 -3.68 6.53 9.76
C LEU A 129 -4.64 7.45 10.52
N LEU A 130 -5.93 7.10 10.66
CA LEU A 130 -6.85 7.82 11.56
C LEU A 130 -6.28 7.93 12.98
N CYS A 131 -5.64 6.87 13.48
CA CYS A 131 -5.07 6.83 14.82
C CYS A 131 -3.58 7.26 14.88
N ASN A 132 -2.78 6.90 13.87
CA ASN A 132 -1.33 7.13 13.89
C ASN A 132 -0.92 8.24 12.93
N ARG A 133 -1.02 9.50 13.36
CA ARG A 133 -0.78 10.69 12.49
C ARG A 133 0.66 10.89 12.02
N GLN A 134 1.63 10.26 12.69
CA GLN A 134 3.06 10.43 12.43
C GLN A 134 3.59 9.54 11.30
N CYS A 135 2.88 8.44 10.97
CA CYS A 135 3.30 7.52 9.93
C CYS A 135 3.22 8.20 8.55
N ARG A 136 4.32 8.15 7.79
CA ARG A 136 4.43 8.73 6.45
C ARG A 136 3.72 7.85 5.45
N LEU A 137 2.79 8.43 4.70
CA LEU A 137 2.03 7.69 3.69
C LEU A 137 2.68 7.84 2.30
N LEU A 138 2.92 6.71 1.66
CA LEU A 138 3.41 6.57 0.29
C LEU A 138 2.35 5.78 -0.51
N ILE A 139 2.02 6.26 -1.71
CA ILE A 139 0.98 5.66 -2.54
C ILE A 139 1.57 5.33 -3.91
N HIS A 140 1.37 4.11 -4.40
CA HIS A 140 1.77 3.73 -5.76
C HIS A 140 0.63 3.04 -6.52
N TYR A 141 0.50 3.36 -7.81
CA TYR A 141 -0.48 2.76 -8.71
C TYR A 141 0.23 2.04 -9.85
N HIS A 142 -0.19 0.80 -10.14
CA HIS A 142 0.37 -0.04 -11.19
C HIS A 142 -0.21 0.29 -12.56
N GLU A 143 -1.51 0.60 -12.64
CA GLU A 143 -2.20 0.74 -13.92
C GLU A 143 -3.09 1.99 -13.99
N TYR A 144 -3.29 2.45 -15.22
CA TYR A 144 -4.33 3.42 -15.53
C TYR A 144 -5.70 2.75 -15.35
N ARG A 145 -6.56 3.39 -14.55
CA ARG A 145 -8.01 3.15 -14.59
C ARG A 145 -8.70 4.44 -14.91
N GLU A 146 -9.59 4.39 -15.90
CA GLU A 146 -10.43 5.53 -16.23
C GLU A 146 -11.37 5.84 -15.05
N PRO A 147 -11.63 7.13 -14.74
CA PRO A 147 -12.61 7.51 -13.71
C PRO A 147 -14.00 6.85 -13.90
N ARG A 148 -14.36 6.51 -15.14
CA ARG A 148 -15.61 5.83 -15.51
C ARG A 148 -15.67 4.38 -15.01
N GLU A 149 -14.54 3.67 -14.98
CA GLU A 149 -14.47 2.27 -14.51
C GLU A 149 -14.70 2.13 -13.00
N TYR A 150 -14.53 3.22 -12.24
CA TYR A 150 -14.90 3.28 -10.81
C TYR A 150 -16.41 3.44 -10.59
N GLN A 151 -17.17 3.84 -11.62
CA GLN A 151 -18.62 4.06 -11.55
C GLN A 151 -19.42 2.81 -11.97
N ASP A 152 -18.75 1.77 -12.47
CA ASP A 152 -19.40 0.51 -12.83
C ASP A 152 -20.06 -0.17 -11.62
N ARG A 153 -21.28 -0.71 -11.82
CA ARG A 153 -22.07 -1.37 -10.76
C ARG A 153 -21.30 -2.51 -10.06
N GLY A 154 -20.38 -3.18 -10.76
CA GLY A 154 -19.52 -4.24 -10.23
C GLY A 154 -18.36 -3.75 -9.35
N ASN A 155 -18.04 -2.45 -9.40
CA ASN A 155 -16.86 -1.84 -8.79
C ASN A 155 -17.19 -0.83 -7.67
N ARG A 156 -18.45 -0.75 -7.22
CA ARG A 156 -18.91 0.22 -6.21
C ARG A 156 -18.04 0.30 -4.95
N LEU A 157 -17.52 -0.83 -4.46
CA LEU A 157 -16.61 -0.85 -3.32
C LEU A 157 -15.29 -0.12 -3.63
N PHE A 158 -14.76 -0.30 -4.85
CA PHE A 158 -13.55 0.37 -5.30
C PHE A 158 -13.79 1.86 -5.54
N GLY A 159 -14.96 2.23 -6.05
CA GLY A 159 -15.38 3.62 -6.12
C GLY A 159 -15.39 4.29 -4.73
N TRP A 160 -15.85 3.56 -3.70
CA TRP A 160 -15.81 4.06 -2.32
C TRP A 160 -14.38 4.20 -1.78
N TYR A 161 -13.50 3.21 -1.99
CA TYR A 161 -12.09 3.31 -1.63
C TYR A 161 -11.41 4.50 -2.32
N HIS A 162 -11.68 4.71 -3.61
CA HIS A 162 -11.12 5.84 -4.33
C HIS A 162 -11.62 7.20 -3.80
N GLN A 163 -12.89 7.30 -3.41
CA GLN A 163 -13.40 8.51 -2.76
C GLN A 163 -12.74 8.77 -1.40
N LEU A 164 -12.49 7.72 -0.61
CA LEU A 164 -11.74 7.84 0.64
C LEU A 164 -10.30 8.29 0.39
N GLU A 165 -9.66 7.76 -0.65
CA GLU A 165 -8.31 8.17 -1.03
C GLU A 165 -8.27 9.68 -1.30
N ARG A 166 -9.15 10.17 -2.18
CA ARG A 166 -9.19 11.60 -2.55
C ARG A 166 -9.47 12.52 -1.37
N ARG A 167 -10.38 12.12 -0.47
CA ARG A 167 -10.82 12.98 0.65
C ARG A 167 -9.86 13.02 1.83
N PHE A 168 -9.03 11.99 2.01
CA PHE A 168 -8.23 11.86 3.23
C PHE A 168 -6.78 11.44 2.96
N LEU A 169 -6.59 10.40 2.16
CA LEU A 169 -5.24 9.84 1.97
C LEU A 169 -4.37 10.72 1.08
N TYR A 170 -4.93 11.39 0.08
CA TYR A 170 -4.16 12.25 -0.84
C TYR A 170 -3.62 13.49 -0.13
N GLU A 171 -4.44 14.17 0.68
CA GLU A 171 -3.98 15.32 1.49
C GLU A 171 -2.87 14.94 2.47
N ARG A 172 -2.85 13.67 2.89
CA ARG A 172 -1.92 13.15 3.87
C ARG A 172 -0.67 12.50 3.26
N ALA A 173 -0.71 12.16 1.98
CA ALA A 173 0.39 11.47 1.33
C ALA A 173 1.64 12.36 1.29
N VAL A 174 2.78 11.79 1.67
CA VAL A 174 4.08 12.43 1.48
C VAL A 174 4.52 12.27 0.02
N TRP A 175 4.11 11.17 -0.62
CA TRP A 175 4.43 10.87 -2.00
C TRP A 175 3.34 10.01 -2.64
N ILE A 176 3.03 10.34 -3.90
CA ILE A 176 2.12 9.58 -4.76
C ILE A 176 2.86 9.35 -6.07
N SER A 177 2.98 8.09 -6.47
CA SER A 177 3.47 7.70 -7.79
C SER A 177 2.37 7.09 -8.61
N HIS A 178 2.24 7.60 -9.82
CA HIS A 178 1.27 7.16 -10.79
C HIS A 178 1.85 7.34 -12.19
N THR A 179 1.29 6.61 -13.15
CA THR A 179 1.60 6.78 -14.57
C THR A 179 0.72 7.85 -15.24
N ASN A 180 -0.27 8.43 -14.53
CA ASN A 180 -1.19 9.44 -15.10
C ASN A 180 -1.51 10.58 -14.13
N ALA A 181 -1.23 11.83 -14.56
CA ALA A 181 -1.49 13.06 -13.83
C ALA A 181 -2.98 13.38 -13.60
N ASP A 182 -3.89 12.89 -14.45
CA ASP A 182 -5.33 13.16 -14.35
C ASP A 182 -5.99 12.52 -13.11
N ARG A 183 -5.33 11.55 -12.47
CA ARG A 183 -5.84 10.90 -11.24
C ARG A 183 -5.75 11.79 -9.99
N VAL A 184 -4.74 12.65 -9.94
CA VAL A 184 -4.42 13.49 -8.76
C VAL A 184 -4.99 14.90 -8.91
N ARG A 185 -5.65 15.19 -10.03
CA ARG A 185 -6.44 16.41 -10.24
C ARG A 185 -7.80 16.34 -9.51
#